data_AF-A0A099F8B3-F1
#
_entry.id   AF-A0A099F8B3-F1
#
_cell.length_a   1.000
_cell.length_b   1.000
_cell.length_c   1.000
_cell.angle_alpha   90.00
_cell.angle_beta   90.00
_cell.angle_gamma   90.00
#
_symmetry.space_group_name_H-M   'P 1'
#
loop_
_entity.id
_entity.type
_entity.pdbx_description
1 polymer ?
#
loop_
_entity_poly.entity_id
_entity_poly.type
_entity_poly.pdbx_seq_one_letter_code
_entity_poly.pdbx_strand_id
1 'polypeptide(L)'
;MPFIIALLGLVLAAGVWAWRIRMAAQVSRDLADMAGDVISAARRLGFRRRLNVHPVESIEEPALAIAGIGIAFLELSSLPTAEQQKQLGDSIARNCNESQTRADELMIVGRWLVSECKGPQTAIPRLTKRLYQLDKTAFQPLLSVLDDVGQAGGSLSPRQRDALDEVSRGMKLS
;
A
#
# COMPACT_ATOMS: atom_id res chain seq x y z
N MET A 1 -9.64 22.29 -43.98
CA MET A 1 -10.08 21.03 -43.33
C MET A 1 -9.16 20.57 -42.16
N PRO A 2 -8.68 21.43 -41.23
CA PRO A 2 -7.94 20.98 -40.04
C PRO A 2 -8.83 20.65 -38.83
N PHE A 3 -10.07 21.16 -38.80
CA PHE A 3 -10.99 21.03 -37.67
C PHE A 3 -11.44 19.59 -37.41
N ILE A 4 -11.53 18.76 -38.46
CA ILE A 4 -11.96 17.36 -38.34
C ILE A 4 -10.89 16.53 -37.64
N ILE A 5 -9.60 16.77 -37.93
CA ILE A 5 -8.47 16.06 -37.30
C ILE A 5 -8.30 16.49 -35.84
N ALA A 6 -8.45 17.79 -35.55
CA ALA A 6 -8.43 18.30 -34.19
C ALA A 6 -9.58 17.73 -33.33
N LEU A 7 -10.78 17.62 -33.90
CA LEU A 7 -11.92 17.00 -33.23
C LEU A 7 -11.68 15.50 -32.98
N LEU A 8 -11.12 14.78 -33.95
CA LEU A 8 -10.80 13.36 -33.83
C LEU A 8 -9.73 13.12 -32.76
N GLY A 9 -8.70 13.97 -32.70
CA GLY A 9 -7.68 13.92 -31.65
C GLY A 9 -8.27 14.17 -30.25
N LEU A 10 -9.21 15.10 -30.12
CA LEU A 10 -9.88 15.39 -28.86
C LEU A 10 -10.81 14.25 -28.41
N VAL A 11 -11.50 13.60 -29.35
CA VAL A 11 -12.35 12.43 -29.07
C VAL A 11 -11.50 11.22 -28.66
N LEU A 12 -10.37 10.98 -29.31
CA LEU A 12 -9.44 9.90 -28.93
C LEU A 12 -8.79 10.17 -27.57
N ALA A 13 -8.37 11.41 -27.29
CA ALA A 13 -7.82 11.79 -25.99
C ALA A 13 -8.86 11.65 -24.86
N ALA A 14 -10.10 12.09 -25.11
CA ALA A 14 -11.21 11.90 -24.18
C ALA A 14 -11.57 10.42 -23.98
N GLY A 15 -11.48 9.61 -25.03
CA GLY A 15 -11.68 8.15 -24.98
C GLY A 15 -10.63 7.43 -24.14
N VAL A 16 -9.35 7.78 -24.33
CA VAL A 16 -8.24 7.24 -23.52
C VAL A 16 -8.38 7.66 -22.05
N TRP A 17 -8.73 8.92 -21.79
CA TRP A 17 -8.93 9.42 -20.44
C TRP A 17 -10.14 8.78 -19.76
N ALA A 18 -11.24 8.60 -20.50
CA ALA A 18 -12.44 7.92 -20.03
C ALA A 18 -12.20 6.42 -19.79
N TRP A 19 -11.40 5.74 -20.61
CA TRP A 19 -11.02 4.35 -20.39
C TRP A 19 -10.15 4.20 -19.13
N ARG A 20 -9.21 5.15 -18.90
CA ARG A 20 -8.42 5.21 -17.67
C ARG A 20 -9.27 5.46 -16.43
N ILE A 21 -10.24 6.36 -16.51
CA ILE A 21 -11.16 6.65 -15.41
C ILE A 21 -12.13 5.49 -15.17
N ARG A 22 -12.58 4.78 -16.21
CA ARG A 22 -13.46 3.62 -16.04
C ARG A 22 -12.74 2.45 -15.34
N MET A 23 -11.45 2.25 -15.61
CA MET A 23 -10.60 1.33 -14.84
C MET A 23 -10.46 1.78 -13.37
N ALA A 24 -10.35 3.08 -13.11
CA ALA A 24 -10.34 3.63 -11.75
C ALA A 24 -11.72 3.62 -11.05
N ALA A 25 -12.82 3.68 -11.82
CA ALA A 25 -14.19 3.74 -11.32
C ALA A 25 -14.83 2.37 -11.08
N GLN A 26 -14.18 1.28 -11.52
CA GLN A 26 -14.48 -0.06 -11.04
C GLN A 26 -13.96 -0.23 -9.61
N VAL A 27 -12.74 0.25 -9.32
CA VAL A 27 -12.20 0.29 -7.95
C VAL A 27 -13.09 1.11 -7.00
N SER A 28 -13.69 2.23 -7.45
CA SER A 28 -14.48 3.09 -6.57
C SER A 28 -15.82 2.52 -6.11
N ARG A 29 -16.41 1.56 -6.84
CA ARG A 29 -17.65 0.87 -6.41
C ARG A 29 -17.36 -0.30 -5.47
N ASP A 30 -16.18 -0.92 -5.61
CA ASP A 30 -15.72 -1.96 -4.68
C ASP A 30 -15.37 -1.40 -3.30
N LEU A 31 -14.99 -0.12 -3.17
CA LEU A 31 -14.62 0.49 -1.89
C LEU A 31 -15.71 0.45 -0.79
N ALA A 32 -16.99 0.43 -1.17
CA ALA A 32 -18.09 0.37 -0.20
C ALA A 32 -18.29 -1.06 0.36
N ASP A 33 -18.20 -2.09 -0.49
CA ASP A 33 -18.21 -3.49 -0.07
C ASP A 33 -16.90 -3.87 0.66
N MET A 34 -15.76 -3.28 0.25
CA MET A 34 -14.47 -3.45 0.93
C MET A 34 -14.45 -2.89 2.36
N ALA A 35 -15.32 -1.92 2.72
CA ALA A 35 -15.37 -1.42 4.09
C ALA A 35 -15.82 -2.51 5.08
N GLY A 36 -16.73 -3.41 4.66
CA GLY A 36 -17.13 -4.59 5.43
C GLY A 36 -16.00 -5.61 5.54
N ASP A 37 -15.31 -5.86 4.44
CA ASP A 37 -14.17 -6.79 4.39
C ASP A 37 -12.98 -6.31 5.22
N VAL A 38 -12.68 -5.01 5.20
CA VAL A 38 -11.66 -4.37 6.03
C VAL A 38 -11.98 -4.54 7.51
N ILE A 39 -13.21 -4.26 7.94
CA ILE A 39 -13.59 -4.37 9.36
C ILE A 39 -13.54 -5.83 9.82
N SER A 40 -13.97 -6.77 8.97
CA SER A 40 -13.93 -8.20 9.28
C SER A 40 -12.49 -8.74 9.34
N ALA A 41 -11.64 -8.35 8.39
CA ALA A 41 -10.23 -8.71 8.36
C ALA A 41 -9.47 -8.10 9.55
N ALA A 42 -9.68 -6.82 9.85
CA ALA A 42 -9.07 -6.17 11.02
C ALA A 42 -9.48 -6.88 12.32
N ARG A 43 -10.76 -7.29 12.45
CA ARG A 43 -11.22 -8.07 13.61
C ARG A 43 -10.52 -9.43 13.70
N ARG A 44 -10.28 -10.11 12.57
CA ARG A 44 -9.53 -11.38 12.51
C ARG A 44 -8.06 -11.21 12.89
N LEU A 45 -7.48 -10.04 12.62
CA LEU A 45 -6.13 -9.63 13.08
C LEU A 45 -6.11 -9.08 14.51
N GLY A 46 -7.19 -9.23 15.28
CA GLY A 46 -7.24 -8.86 16.69
C GLY A 46 -7.55 -7.39 16.96
N PHE A 47 -7.82 -6.56 15.95
CA PHE A 47 -8.22 -5.17 16.17
C PHE A 47 -9.57 -5.13 16.88
N ARG A 48 -9.57 -4.50 18.05
CA ARG A 48 -10.77 -4.18 18.83
C ARG A 48 -10.87 -2.68 18.97
N ARG A 49 -12.10 -2.15 18.98
CA ARG A 49 -12.36 -0.73 19.21
C ARG A 49 -11.81 -0.35 20.59
N ARG A 50 -10.67 0.34 20.61
CA ARG A 50 -10.08 0.94 21.82
C ARG A 50 -10.18 2.45 21.72
N LEU A 51 -10.74 3.09 22.73
CA LEU A 51 -10.80 4.55 22.79
C LEU A 51 -9.39 5.09 23.03
N ASN A 52 -9.03 6.18 22.33
CA ASN A 52 -7.77 6.93 22.48
C ASN A 52 -6.46 6.20 22.08
N VAL A 53 -6.52 5.05 21.41
CA VAL A 53 -5.32 4.38 20.87
C VAL A 53 -5.40 4.38 19.35
N HIS A 54 -4.35 4.90 18.70
CA HIS A 54 -4.27 4.85 17.24
C HIS A 54 -4.13 3.37 16.79
N PRO A 55 -4.86 2.92 15.76
CA PRO A 55 -4.86 1.51 15.33
C PRO A 55 -3.46 0.91 15.13
N VAL A 56 -2.52 1.67 14.56
CA VAL A 56 -1.11 1.24 14.39
C VAL A 56 -0.46 0.76 15.70
N GLU A 57 -0.78 1.36 16.85
CA GLU A 57 -0.21 0.92 18.13
C GLU A 57 -0.73 -0.46 18.59
N SER A 58 -1.85 -0.90 18.03
CA SER A 58 -2.47 -2.20 18.31
C SER A 58 -2.02 -3.30 17.36
N ILE A 59 -1.10 -3.04 16.42
CA ILE A 59 -0.51 -4.08 15.58
C ILE A 59 0.32 -5.01 16.46
N GLU A 60 0.06 -6.30 16.41
CA GLU A 60 0.81 -7.33 17.15
C GLU A 60 1.70 -8.19 16.22
N GLU A 61 1.36 -8.26 14.92
CA GLU A 61 2.06 -9.07 13.93
C GLU A 61 3.01 -8.20 13.07
N PRO A 62 4.33 -8.50 13.00
CA PRO A 62 5.28 -7.77 12.15
C PRO A 62 4.89 -7.76 10.67
N ALA A 63 4.34 -8.88 10.15
CA ALA A 63 3.91 -9.01 8.78
C ALA A 63 2.84 -7.98 8.38
N LEU A 64 1.93 -7.63 9.31
CA LEU A 64 0.93 -6.59 9.08
C LEU A 64 1.56 -5.19 8.97
N ALA A 65 2.56 -4.89 9.80
CA ALA A 65 3.27 -3.63 9.71
C ALA A 65 4.06 -3.54 8.38
N ILE A 66 4.71 -4.63 7.95
CA ILE A 66 5.37 -4.71 6.63
C ILE A 66 4.36 -4.48 5.50
N ALA A 67 3.21 -5.14 5.53
CA ALA A 67 2.15 -4.96 4.53
C ALA A 67 1.64 -3.51 4.48
N GLY A 68 1.42 -2.88 5.65
CA GLY A 68 1.04 -1.48 5.73
C GLY A 68 2.09 -0.53 5.16
N ILE A 69 3.38 -0.76 5.44
CA ILE A 69 4.48 0.04 4.88
C ILE A 69 4.56 -0.16 3.37
N GLY A 70 4.44 -1.40 2.89
CA GLY A 70 4.45 -1.73 1.45
C GLY A 70 3.30 -1.06 0.70
N ILE A 71 2.09 -1.04 1.26
CA ILE A 71 0.95 -0.30 0.68
C ILE A 71 1.22 1.21 0.66
N ALA A 72 1.68 1.78 1.78
CA ALA A 72 2.01 3.20 1.85
C ALA A 72 3.07 3.57 0.80
N PHE A 73 4.10 2.75 0.68
CA PHE A 73 5.19 2.92 -0.27
C PHE A 73 4.73 2.83 -1.73
N LEU A 74 3.83 1.90 -2.03
CA LEU A 74 3.20 1.76 -3.34
C LEU A 74 2.36 3.00 -3.67
N GLU A 75 1.61 3.53 -2.70
CA GLU A 75 0.77 4.73 -2.84
C GLU A 75 1.54 6.06 -2.88
N LEU A 76 2.82 6.08 -2.49
CA LEU A 76 3.68 7.25 -2.72
C LEU A 76 4.00 7.46 -4.20
N SER A 77 3.93 6.40 -5.01
CA SER A 77 4.02 6.49 -6.46
C SER A 77 2.69 6.95 -7.07
N SER A 78 2.65 7.17 -8.39
CA SER A 78 1.38 7.41 -9.08
C SER A 78 0.40 6.24 -8.90
N LEU A 79 -0.87 6.43 -9.30
CA LEU A 79 -1.92 5.38 -9.32
C LEU A 79 -1.36 3.96 -9.54
N PRO A 80 -1.31 3.12 -8.49
CA PRO A 80 -0.65 1.82 -8.57
C PRO A 80 -1.42 0.86 -9.46
N THR A 81 -0.70 0.10 -10.28
CA THR A 81 -1.29 -0.87 -11.20
C THR A 81 -1.67 -2.17 -10.48
N ALA A 82 -2.60 -2.93 -11.06
CA ALA A 82 -3.00 -4.24 -10.52
C ALA A 82 -1.82 -5.22 -10.43
N GLU A 83 -0.88 -5.15 -11.39
CA GLU A 83 0.33 -5.98 -11.36
C GLU A 83 1.23 -5.61 -10.19
N GLN A 84 1.43 -4.32 -9.92
CA GLN A 84 2.22 -3.89 -8.75
C GLN A 84 1.57 -4.30 -7.42
N GLN A 85 0.24 -4.28 -7.34
CA GLN A 85 -0.47 -4.79 -6.16
C GLN A 85 -0.29 -6.29 -5.99
N LYS A 86 -0.39 -7.06 -7.08
CA LYS A 86 -0.16 -8.51 -7.04
C LYS A 86 1.27 -8.85 -6.64
N GLN A 87 2.27 -8.16 -7.20
CA GLN A 87 3.67 -8.34 -6.84
C GLN A 87 3.94 -8.01 -5.37
N LEU A 88 3.28 -6.97 -4.82
CA LEU A 88 3.35 -6.67 -3.40
C LEU A 88 2.82 -7.84 -2.55
N GLY A 89 1.66 -8.42 -2.90
CA GLY A 89 1.10 -9.58 -2.20
C GLY A 89 2.01 -10.81 -2.26
N ASP A 90 2.50 -11.13 -3.46
CA ASP A 90 3.43 -12.24 -3.65
C ASP A 90 4.74 -12.03 -2.87
N SER A 91 5.24 -10.79 -2.80
CA SER A 91 6.44 -10.46 -2.04
C SER A 91 6.23 -10.56 -0.53
N ILE A 92 5.09 -10.09 -0.01
CA ILE A 92 4.71 -10.25 1.40
C ILE A 92 4.62 -11.73 1.75
N ALA A 93 3.92 -12.54 0.95
CA ALA A 93 3.78 -13.98 1.19
C ALA A 93 5.16 -14.66 1.29
N ARG A 94 6.07 -14.36 0.35
CA ARG A 94 7.43 -14.91 0.34
C ARG A 94 8.29 -14.45 1.52
N ASN A 95 8.36 -13.15 1.77
CA ASN A 95 9.30 -12.56 2.72
C ASN A 95 8.82 -12.63 4.18
N CYS A 96 7.51 -12.72 4.41
CA CYS A 96 6.92 -12.88 5.74
C CYS A 96 6.58 -14.35 6.06
N ASN A 97 6.84 -15.29 5.14
CA ASN A 97 6.49 -16.70 5.28
C ASN A 97 4.98 -16.91 5.54
N GLU A 98 4.16 -16.18 4.79
CA GLU A 98 2.69 -16.21 4.88
C GLU A 98 2.08 -16.91 3.66
N SER A 99 0.88 -17.45 3.83
CA SER A 99 0.09 -17.91 2.67
C SER A 99 -0.37 -16.72 1.82
N GLN A 100 -0.63 -16.93 0.52
CA GLN A 100 -1.10 -15.83 -0.34
C GLN A 100 -2.42 -15.23 0.17
N THR A 101 -3.38 -16.08 0.56
CA THR A 101 -4.62 -15.61 1.17
C THR A 101 -4.39 -14.73 2.39
N ARG A 102 -3.39 -15.07 3.22
CA ARG A 102 -3.03 -14.26 4.39
C ARG A 102 -2.36 -12.94 3.97
N ALA A 103 -1.49 -12.95 2.98
CA ALA A 103 -0.87 -11.72 2.46
C ALA A 103 -1.92 -10.74 1.90
N ASP A 104 -2.92 -11.23 1.16
CA ASP A 104 -4.04 -10.42 0.67
C ASP A 104 -4.83 -9.78 1.84
N GLU A 105 -5.12 -10.54 2.89
CA GLU A 105 -5.77 -10.02 4.10
C GLU A 105 -4.93 -8.93 4.79
N LEU A 106 -3.62 -9.16 4.92
CA LEU A 106 -2.69 -8.19 5.50
C LEU A 106 -2.63 -6.91 4.68
N MET A 107 -2.69 -7.00 3.35
CA MET A 107 -2.73 -5.84 2.46
C MET A 107 -4.03 -5.04 2.60
N ILE A 108 -5.18 -5.72 2.73
CA ILE A 108 -6.48 -5.06 2.96
C ILE A 108 -6.43 -4.24 4.25
N VAL A 109 -5.98 -4.86 5.35
CA VAL A 109 -5.89 -4.17 6.64
C VAL A 109 -4.78 -3.11 6.62
N GLY A 110 -3.66 -3.38 5.95
CA GLY A 110 -2.57 -2.42 5.74
C GLY A 110 -3.06 -1.13 5.07
N ARG A 111 -3.85 -1.23 4.01
CA ARG A 111 -4.48 -0.08 3.33
C ARG A 111 -5.38 0.73 4.26
N TRP A 112 -6.17 0.06 5.09
CA TRP A 112 -6.98 0.73 6.10
C TRP A 112 -6.10 1.48 7.11
N LEU A 113 -5.03 0.87 7.63
CA LEU A 113 -4.10 1.51 8.55
C LEU A 113 -3.45 2.77 7.95
N VAL A 114 -3.09 2.73 6.67
CA VAL A 114 -2.57 3.91 5.94
C VAL A 114 -3.62 5.02 5.88
N SER A 115 -4.88 4.67 5.66
CA SER A 115 -5.99 5.63 5.66
C SER A 115 -6.21 6.25 7.04
N GLU A 116 -6.14 5.46 8.13
CA GLU A 116 -6.21 5.94 9.52
C GLU A 116 -5.05 6.88 9.86
N CYS A 117 -3.87 6.67 9.25
CA CYS A 117 -2.73 7.57 9.38
C CYS A 117 -2.90 8.90 8.61
N LYS A 118 -4.00 9.09 7.86
CA LYS A 118 -4.24 10.23 6.95
C LYS A 118 -3.32 10.26 5.72
N GLY A 119 -2.90 9.08 5.27
CA GLY A 119 -2.18 8.91 4.00
C GLY A 119 -0.79 8.27 4.14
N PRO A 120 -0.12 8.00 3.01
CA PRO A 120 1.10 7.20 2.96
C PRO A 120 2.31 7.88 3.63
N GLN A 121 2.45 9.20 3.46
CA GLN A 121 3.58 9.97 4.01
C GLN A 121 3.64 9.93 5.54
N THR A 122 2.48 9.99 6.20
CA THR A 122 2.37 9.93 7.66
C THR A 122 2.36 8.50 8.18
N ALA A 123 1.89 7.53 7.37
CA ALA A 123 1.86 6.12 7.73
C ALA A 123 3.25 5.50 7.85
N ILE A 124 4.16 5.78 6.90
CA ILE A 124 5.51 5.19 6.84
C ILE A 124 6.29 5.33 8.15
N PRO A 125 6.53 6.54 8.70
CA PRO A 125 7.30 6.67 9.93
C PRO A 125 6.63 5.97 11.12
N ARG A 126 5.29 6.04 11.20
CA ARG A 126 4.54 5.44 12.31
C ARG A 126 4.59 3.92 12.29
N LEU A 127 4.34 3.32 11.12
CA LEU A 127 4.37 1.89 10.92
C LEU A 127 5.80 1.34 11.03
N THR A 128 6.80 2.07 10.52
CA THR A 128 8.22 1.69 10.67
C THR A 128 8.62 1.66 12.14
N LYS A 129 8.25 2.69 12.91
CA LYS A 129 8.50 2.71 14.36
C LYS A 129 7.81 1.53 15.05
N ARG A 130 6.57 1.22 14.68
CA ARG A 130 5.85 0.08 15.27
C ARG A 130 6.49 -1.25 14.90
N LEU A 131 6.88 -1.43 13.63
CA LEU A 131 7.56 -2.64 13.16
C LEU A 131 8.85 -2.87 13.97
N TYR A 132 9.66 -1.84 14.15
CA TYR A 132 10.88 -1.95 14.94
C TYR A 132 10.61 -2.40 16.38
N GLN A 133 9.56 -1.87 17.01
CA GLN A 133 9.17 -2.27 18.38
C GLN A 133 8.71 -3.73 18.46
N LEU A 134 8.11 -4.25 17.40
CA LEU A 134 7.63 -5.63 17.32
C LEU A 134 8.77 -6.61 17.01
N ASP A 135 9.57 -6.27 15.99
CA ASP A 135 10.65 -7.12 15.51
C ASP A 135 11.76 -6.26 14.88
N LYS A 136 12.91 -6.19 15.57
CA LYS A 136 14.09 -5.47 15.11
C LYS A 136 14.76 -6.13 13.91
N THR A 137 14.53 -7.44 13.71
CA THR A 137 15.12 -8.22 12.62
C THR A 137 14.31 -8.13 11.32
N ALA A 138 13.08 -7.62 11.39
CA ALA A 138 12.17 -7.45 10.26
C ALA A 138 12.62 -6.42 9.21
N PHE A 139 13.77 -5.76 9.41
CA PHE A 139 14.33 -4.84 8.44
C PHE A 139 14.64 -5.49 7.10
N GLN A 140 15.23 -6.70 7.11
CA GLN A 140 15.56 -7.41 5.87
C GLN A 140 14.31 -7.82 5.08
N PRO A 141 13.31 -8.50 5.69
CA PRO A 141 12.03 -8.75 5.03
C PRO A 141 11.36 -7.50 4.48
N LEU A 142 11.36 -6.40 5.23
CA LEU A 142 10.79 -5.13 4.78
C LEU A 142 11.52 -4.61 3.54
N LEU A 143 12.86 -4.54 3.55
CA LEU A 143 13.62 -4.06 2.41
C LEU A 143 13.39 -4.91 1.16
N SER A 144 13.35 -6.24 1.29
CA SER A 144 13.04 -7.14 0.18
C SER A 144 11.67 -6.84 -0.44
N VAL A 145 10.66 -6.59 0.40
CA VAL A 145 9.32 -6.23 -0.07
C VAL A 145 9.32 -4.88 -0.80
N LEU A 146 10.01 -3.88 -0.26
CA LEU A 146 10.05 -2.55 -0.89
C LEU A 146 10.85 -2.54 -2.20
N ASP A 147 11.90 -3.36 -2.30
CA ASP A 147 12.69 -3.50 -3.52
C ASP A 147 11.89 -4.22 -4.62
N ASP A 148 11.22 -5.33 -4.31
CA ASP A 148 10.34 -6.05 -5.25
C ASP A 148 9.27 -5.10 -5.84
N VAL A 149 8.66 -4.25 -5.01
CA VAL A 149 7.68 -3.24 -5.43
C VAL A 149 8.31 -2.17 -6.33
N GLY A 150 9.52 -1.73 -6.00
CA GLY A 150 10.27 -0.75 -6.78
C GLY A 150 10.65 -1.27 -8.17
N GLN A 151 11.09 -2.52 -8.25
CA GLN A 151 11.43 -3.18 -9.52
C GLN A 151 10.20 -3.38 -10.40
N ALA A 152 9.05 -3.76 -9.82
CA ALA A 152 7.79 -3.88 -10.55
C ALA A 152 7.31 -2.54 -11.17
N GLY A 153 7.70 -1.41 -10.58
CA GLY A 153 7.46 -0.06 -11.12
C GLY A 153 8.46 0.40 -12.17
N GLY A 154 9.47 -0.40 -12.52
CA GLY A 154 10.55 -0.07 -13.45
C GLY A 154 11.61 0.89 -12.89
N SER A 155 11.24 1.77 -11.96
CA SER A 155 12.17 2.58 -11.16
C SER A 155 11.46 3.22 -9.97
N LEU A 156 12.22 3.56 -8.93
CA LEU A 156 11.69 4.26 -7.75
C LEU A 156 11.44 5.74 -8.03
N SER A 157 10.24 6.20 -7.72
CA SER A 157 9.91 7.63 -7.73
C SER A 157 10.74 8.40 -6.69
N PRO A 158 10.93 9.73 -6.82
CA PRO A 158 11.63 10.53 -5.80
C PRO A 158 11.05 10.33 -4.39
N ARG A 159 9.71 10.31 -4.26
CA ARG A 159 9.04 10.12 -2.97
C ARG A 159 9.30 8.75 -2.35
N GLN A 160 9.40 7.71 -3.17
CA GLN A 160 9.75 6.37 -2.70
C GLN A 160 11.22 6.29 -2.25
N ARG A 161 12.13 6.98 -2.93
CA ARG A 161 13.53 7.06 -2.48
C ARG A 161 13.63 7.77 -1.13
N ASP A 162 12.95 8.92 -0.97
CA ASP A 162 12.90 9.65 0.30
C ASP A 162 12.32 8.77 1.43
N ALA A 163 11.30 7.96 1.12
CA ALA A 163 10.69 7.01 2.05
C ALA A 163 11.64 5.86 2.42
N LEU A 164 12.44 5.33 1.50
CA LEU A 164 13.46 4.31 1.83
C LEU A 164 14.50 4.87 2.79
N ASP A 165 14.94 6.10 2.58
CA ASP A 165 15.86 6.78 3.49
C ASP A 165 15.22 6.98 4.88
N GLU A 166 13.93 7.31 4.93
CA GLU A 166 13.17 7.42 6.18
C GLU A 166 13.02 6.07 6.90
N VAL A 167 12.67 4.99 6.19
CA VAL A 167 12.58 3.64 6.74
C VAL A 167 13.94 3.18 7.29
N SER A 168 15.02 3.39 6.52
CA SER A 168 16.39 3.05 6.92
C SER A 168 16.81 3.80 8.18
N ARG A 169 16.47 5.09 8.31
CA ARG A 169 16.69 5.85 9.54
C ARG A 169 15.85 5.33 10.70
N GLY A 170 14.55 5.09 10.50
CA GLY A 170 13.65 4.61 11.55
C GLY A 170 14.08 3.29 12.18
N MET A 171 14.59 2.37 11.36
CA MET A 171 15.07 1.05 11.80
C MET A 171 16.46 1.08 12.45
N LYS A 172 17.27 2.12 12.18
CA LYS A 172 18.60 2.32 12.80
C LYS A 172 18.59 3.17 14.07
N LEU A 173 17.60 4.06 14.22
CA LEU A 173 17.55 5.07 15.29
C LEU A 173 16.80 4.62 16.56
N SER A 174 16.27 3.41 16.59
CA SER A 174 15.47 2.91 17.72
C SER A 174 16.19 1.83 18.52
#